data_AF-A0A832ATR1-F1
#
_entry.id   AF-A0A832ATR1-F1
#
_cell.length_a   1.000
_cell.length_b   1.000
_cell.length_c   1.000
_cell.angle_alpha   90.00
_cell.angle_beta   90.00
_cell.angle_gamma   90.00
#
_symmetry.space_group_name_H-M   'P 1'
#
loop_
_entity.id
_entity.type
_entity.pdbx_description
1 polymer ?
#
loop_
_entity_poly.entity_id
_entity_poly.type
_entity_poly.pdbx_seq_one_letter_code
_entity_poly.pdbx_strand_id
1 'polypeptide(L)'
;MIRLLLCSVIAISLYAEHIGFPKHYYQINNTAIQKEKFVEILLPLIEEENRKIAEDRLFIVQFFNEYYYTWSASSRDKVRHLAKLAKKYKIKSRYQKEEYLKKIDQIPTSMVLAQAAVESAWGKSRFVTTANNIFGQWTYGKHGIVPKNREVGKH
;
A
#
# COMPACT_ATOMS: atom_id res chain seq x y z
N MET A 1 -24.79 -25.39 -28.47
CA MET A 1 -24.77 -24.42 -27.35
C MET A 1 -23.39 -24.45 -26.71
N ILE A 2 -22.95 -23.34 -26.10
CA ILE A 2 -21.62 -23.07 -25.52
C ILE A 2 -20.68 -22.29 -26.47
N ARG A 3 -21.08 -21.06 -26.76
CA ARG A 3 -20.19 -19.89 -26.90
C ARG A 3 -20.21 -19.23 -25.53
N LEU A 4 -19.15 -19.32 -24.71
CA LEU A 4 -18.94 -18.48 -23.51
C LEU A 4 -17.61 -18.81 -22.79
N LEU A 5 -16.48 -18.77 -23.50
CA LEU A 5 -15.16 -18.93 -22.88
C LEU A 5 -14.07 -18.06 -23.53
N LEU A 6 -14.46 -16.97 -24.19
CA LEU A 6 -13.50 -16.00 -24.76
C LEU A 6 -13.50 -14.62 -24.08
N CYS A 7 -14.47 -14.29 -23.22
CA CYS A 7 -14.51 -12.96 -22.58
C CYS A 7 -13.70 -12.85 -21.29
N SER A 8 -13.33 -13.95 -20.62
CA SER A 8 -12.58 -13.87 -19.36
C SER A 8 -11.08 -13.57 -19.55
N VAL A 9 -10.51 -13.91 -20.70
CA VAL A 9 -9.08 -13.65 -21.00
C VAL A 9 -8.85 -12.19 -21.41
N ILE A 10 -9.85 -11.55 -22.02
CA ILE A 10 -9.79 -10.14 -22.45
C ILE A 10 -9.85 -9.19 -21.23
N ALA A 11 -10.56 -9.57 -20.17
CA ALA A 11 -10.65 -8.75 -18.95
C ALA A 11 -9.31 -8.65 -18.20
N ILE A 12 -8.47 -9.69 -18.24
CA ILE A 12 -7.17 -9.69 -17.54
C ILE A 12 -6.15 -8.80 -18.27
N SER A 13 -6.26 -8.64 -19.58
CA SER A 13 -5.36 -7.81 -20.39
C SER A 13 -5.71 -6.31 -20.39
N LEU A 14 -6.87 -5.92 -19.82
CA LEU A 14 -7.26 -4.52 -19.64
C LEU A 14 -6.69 -3.89 -18.36
N TYR A 15 -6.22 -4.70 -17.41
CA TYR A 15 -5.34 -4.24 -16.33
C TYR A 15 -3.91 -4.14 -16.85
N ALA A 16 -3.71 -3.36 -17.91
CA ALA A 16 -2.39 -2.87 -18.21
C ALA A 16 -1.88 -2.17 -16.95
N GLU A 17 -0.73 -2.60 -16.44
CA GLU A 17 -0.06 -1.98 -15.31
C GLU A 17 0.16 -0.50 -15.62
N HIS A 18 -0.76 0.34 -15.19
CA HIS A 18 -0.64 1.77 -15.36
C HIS A 18 0.40 2.25 -14.35
N ILE A 19 1.57 2.61 -14.86
CA ILE A 19 2.59 3.29 -14.07
C ILE A 19 2.08 4.69 -13.77
N GLY A 20 1.93 4.99 -12.47
CA GLY A 20 1.39 6.26 -12.00
C GLY A 20 -0.14 6.33 -12.06
N PHE A 21 -0.66 7.53 -12.28
CA PHE A 21 -2.09 7.80 -12.28
C PHE A 21 -2.72 7.48 -13.66
N PRO A 22 -4.04 7.31 -13.76
CA PRO A 22 -4.71 7.12 -15.05
C PRO A 22 -4.34 8.22 -16.06
N LYS A 23 -4.17 7.88 -17.35
CA LYS A 23 -3.69 8.83 -18.37
C LYS A 23 -4.48 10.15 -18.42
N HIS A 24 -5.79 10.09 -18.23
CA HIS A 24 -6.67 11.28 -18.23
C HIS A 24 -6.33 12.26 -17.10
N TYR A 25 -5.78 11.78 -15.97
CA TYR A 25 -5.34 12.62 -14.86
C TYR A 25 -4.29 13.64 -15.31
N TYR A 26 -3.36 13.20 -16.16
CA TYR A 26 -2.26 14.04 -16.67
C TYR A 26 -2.69 15.03 -17.75
N GLN A 27 -3.94 14.95 -18.23
CA GLN A 27 -4.50 15.87 -19.22
C GLN A 27 -5.29 17.03 -18.56
N ILE A 28 -5.42 17.04 -17.23
CA ILE A 28 -6.15 18.06 -16.48
C ILE A 28 -5.28 19.33 -16.35
N ASN A 29 -5.70 20.40 -17.01
CA ASN A 29 -5.00 21.69 -16.99
C ASN A 29 -5.37 22.57 -15.78
N ASN A 30 -6.58 22.40 -15.23
CA ASN A 30 -7.01 23.17 -14.06
C ASN A 30 -6.43 22.57 -12.76
N THR A 31 -5.59 23.35 -12.08
CA THR A 31 -4.91 22.92 -10.84
C THR A 31 -5.88 22.54 -9.72
N ALA A 32 -7.01 23.22 -9.56
CA ALA A 32 -7.97 22.88 -8.51
C ALA A 32 -8.62 21.52 -8.78
N ILE A 33 -9.09 21.31 -10.02
CA ILE A 33 -9.68 20.03 -10.46
C ILE A 33 -8.66 18.89 -10.36
N GLN A 34 -7.40 19.14 -10.69
CA GLN A 34 -6.34 18.13 -10.58
C GLN A 34 -6.12 17.68 -9.13
N LYS A 35 -6.15 18.61 -8.16
CA LYS A 35 -5.99 18.29 -6.74
C LYS A 35 -7.20 17.52 -6.20
N GLU A 36 -8.40 17.85 -6.65
CA GLU A 36 -9.61 17.09 -6.33
C GLU A 36 -9.50 15.65 -6.86
N LYS A 37 -9.16 15.49 -8.14
CA LYS A 37 -8.97 14.16 -8.75
C LYS A 37 -7.84 13.36 -8.11
N PHE A 38 -6.80 14.01 -7.61
CA PHE A 38 -5.74 13.36 -6.86
C PHE A 38 -6.29 12.68 -5.61
N VAL A 39 -7.10 13.40 -4.83
CA VAL A 39 -7.75 12.87 -3.62
C VAL A 39 -8.74 11.77 -3.99
N GLU A 40 -9.58 11.97 -5.00
CA GLU A 40 -10.56 10.97 -5.47
C GLU A 40 -9.92 9.63 -5.84
N ILE A 41 -8.74 9.67 -6.47
CA ILE A 41 -8.02 8.46 -6.87
C ILE A 41 -7.38 7.76 -5.66
N LEU A 42 -6.79 8.51 -4.74
CA LEU A 42 -6.04 7.94 -3.62
C LEU A 42 -6.92 7.52 -2.44
N LEU A 43 -8.00 8.24 -2.17
CA LEU A 43 -8.87 8.01 -1.02
C LEU A 43 -9.33 6.54 -0.90
N PRO A 44 -9.92 5.91 -1.94
CA PRO A 44 -10.35 4.52 -1.83
C PRO A 44 -9.18 3.55 -1.60
N LEU A 45 -7.99 3.83 -2.14
CA LEU A 45 -6.79 3.02 -1.92
C LEU A 45 -6.30 3.12 -0.47
N ILE A 46 -6.35 4.33 0.10
CA ILE A 46 -5.96 4.57 1.49
C ILE A 46 -6.95 3.90 2.45
N GLU A 47 -8.25 4.03 2.19
CA GLU A 47 -9.30 3.40 2.99
C GLU A 47 -9.20 1.86 2.95
N GLU A 48 -8.95 1.30 1.77
CA GLU A 48 -8.71 -0.13 1.58
C GLU A 48 -7.53 -0.64 2.43
N GLU A 49 -6.38 0.04 2.37
CA GLU A 49 -5.20 -0.36 3.16
C GLU A 49 -5.41 -0.16 4.66
N ASN A 50 -6.05 0.94 5.08
CA ASN A 50 -6.41 1.17 6.47
C ASN A 50 -7.40 0.12 6.99
N ARG A 51 -8.31 -0.38 6.16
CA ARG A 51 -9.22 -1.48 6.53
C ARG A 51 -8.44 -2.77 6.77
N LYS A 52 -7.50 -3.13 5.88
CA LYS A 52 -6.62 -4.30 6.06
C LYS A 52 -5.79 -4.20 7.34
N ILE A 53 -5.26 -3.01 7.65
CA ILE A 53 -4.50 -2.79 8.89
C ILE A 53 -5.40 -2.95 10.12
N ALA A 54 -6.65 -2.48 10.06
CA ALA A 54 -7.62 -2.68 11.15
C ALA A 54 -7.99 -4.16 11.34
N GLU A 55 -8.17 -4.91 10.26
CA GLU A 55 -8.40 -6.36 10.30
C GLU A 55 -7.22 -7.10 10.93
N ASP A 56 -5.98 -6.76 10.54
CA ASP A 56 -4.77 -7.30 11.15
C ASP A 56 -4.69 -6.97 12.65
N ARG A 57 -5.02 -5.74 13.05
CA ARG A 57 -5.04 -5.31 14.45
C ARG A 57 -6.09 -6.08 15.26
N LEU A 58 -7.29 -6.25 14.70
CA LEU A 58 -8.38 -7.00 15.33
C LEU A 58 -7.96 -8.45 15.57
N PHE A 59 -7.36 -9.09 14.56
CA PHE A 59 -6.82 -10.44 14.69
C PHE A 59 -5.82 -10.53 15.86
N ILE A 60 -4.88 -9.58 15.98
CA ILE A 60 -3.89 -9.59 17.08
C ILE A 60 -4.58 -9.49 18.44
N VAL A 61 -5.55 -8.60 18.59
CA VAL A 61 -6.29 -8.45 19.86
C VAL A 61 -6.99 -9.76 20.23
N GLN A 62 -7.71 -10.37 19.30
CA GLN A 62 -8.40 -11.64 19.50
C GLN A 62 -7.43 -12.79 19.79
N PHE A 63 -6.31 -12.86 19.06
CA PHE A 63 -5.30 -13.89 19.25
C PHE A 63 -4.76 -13.91 20.68
N PHE A 64 -4.38 -12.75 21.23
CA PHE A 64 -3.80 -12.70 22.58
C PHE A 64 -4.84 -12.75 23.70
N ASN A 65 -6.09 -12.36 23.44
CA ASN A 65 -7.14 -12.42 24.47
C ASN A 65 -7.78 -13.81 24.60
N GLU A 66 -7.95 -14.52 23.49
CA GLU A 66 -8.74 -15.75 23.46
C GLU A 66 -7.90 -16.99 23.08
N TYR A 67 -7.08 -16.87 22.04
CA TYR A 67 -6.47 -18.03 21.40
C TYR A 67 -5.13 -18.43 21.99
N TYR A 68 -4.40 -17.48 22.56
CA TYR A 68 -3.09 -17.75 23.16
C TYR A 68 -3.19 -18.72 24.35
N TYR A 69 -4.29 -18.65 25.11
CA TYR A 69 -4.53 -19.48 26.29
C TYR A 69 -5.31 -20.78 26.00
N THR A 70 -5.75 -20.99 24.75
CA THR A 70 -6.58 -22.14 24.36
C THR A 70 -5.89 -22.98 23.27
N TRP A 71 -5.42 -24.18 23.63
CA TRP A 71 -4.75 -25.07 22.68
C TRP A 71 -5.76 -25.96 21.93
N SER A 72 -5.86 -25.80 20.61
CA SER A 72 -6.73 -26.57 19.73
C SER A 72 -6.13 -26.74 18.32
N ALA A 73 -6.70 -27.60 17.48
CA ALA A 73 -6.28 -27.72 16.08
C ALA A 73 -6.47 -26.39 15.30
N SER A 74 -7.48 -25.59 15.63
CA SER A 74 -7.70 -24.24 15.07
C SER A 74 -6.59 -23.25 15.46
N SER A 75 -5.86 -23.55 16.54
CA SER A 75 -4.73 -22.73 17.00
C SER A 75 -3.54 -22.80 16.02
N ARG A 76 -3.41 -23.85 15.20
CA ARG A 76 -2.30 -23.95 14.20
C ARG A 76 -2.41 -22.90 13.09
N ASP A 77 -3.58 -22.70 12.51
CA ASP A 77 -3.77 -21.71 11.45
C ASP A 77 -3.65 -20.28 11.99
N LYS A 78 -4.15 -20.04 13.19
CA LYS A 78 -3.97 -18.77 13.91
C LYS A 78 -2.50 -18.48 14.20
N VAL A 79 -1.73 -19.45 14.68
CA VAL A 79 -0.27 -19.29 14.89
C VAL A 79 0.46 -19.05 13.56
N ARG A 80 0.05 -19.71 12.47
CA ARG A 80 0.60 -19.46 11.14
C ARG A 80 0.30 -18.04 10.66
N HIS A 81 -0.93 -17.55 10.87
CA HIS A 81 -1.32 -16.19 10.54
C HIS A 81 -0.56 -15.16 11.38
N LEU A 82 -0.43 -15.39 12.69
CA LEU A 82 0.42 -14.57 13.58
C LEU A 82 1.87 -14.51 13.07
N ALA A 83 2.45 -15.64 12.64
CA ALA A 83 3.80 -15.65 12.09
C ALA A 83 3.93 -14.84 10.79
N LYS A 84 2.90 -14.83 9.93
CA LYS A 84 2.84 -13.97 8.74
C LYS A 84 2.81 -12.49 9.14
N LEU A 85 1.99 -12.11 10.12
CA LEU A 85 1.92 -10.73 10.63
C LEU A 85 3.22 -10.30 11.30
N ALA A 86 3.85 -11.21 12.07
CA ALA A 86 5.14 -10.95 12.69
C ALA A 86 6.21 -10.61 11.63
N LYS A 87 6.23 -11.34 10.51
CA LYS A 87 7.11 -11.05 9.38
C LYS A 87 6.74 -9.73 8.69
N LYS A 88 5.46 -9.51 8.38
CA LYS A 88 4.94 -8.29 7.71
C LYS A 88 5.34 -7.03 8.47
N TYR A 89 5.10 -7.01 9.78
CA TYR A 89 5.33 -5.85 10.65
C TYR A 89 6.69 -5.86 11.36
N LYS A 90 7.59 -6.76 10.96
CA LYS A 90 8.97 -6.88 11.51
C LYS A 90 8.96 -6.94 13.05
N ILE A 91 8.14 -7.81 13.60
CA ILE A 91 8.01 -8.06 15.03
C ILE A 91 9.19 -8.90 15.49
N LYS A 92 9.87 -8.46 16.55
CA LYS A 92 11.03 -9.16 17.10
C LYS A 92 10.62 -10.33 17.97
N SER A 93 9.66 -10.11 18.87
CA SER A 93 9.15 -11.15 19.75
C SER A 93 7.73 -11.56 19.34
N ARG A 94 7.60 -12.75 18.74
CA ARG A 94 6.34 -13.23 18.15
C ARG A 94 5.17 -13.20 19.15
N TYR A 95 5.43 -13.42 20.43
CA TYR A 95 4.40 -13.52 21.46
C TYR A 95 4.33 -12.27 22.38
N GLN A 96 4.85 -11.12 21.92
CA GLN A 96 4.75 -9.85 22.63
C GLN A 96 3.65 -8.96 22.05
N LYS A 97 2.44 -9.03 22.61
CA LYS A 97 1.24 -8.31 22.14
C LYS A 97 1.49 -6.81 21.94
N GLU A 98 2.17 -6.17 22.86
CA GLU A 98 2.41 -4.73 22.88
C GLU A 98 3.26 -4.27 21.69
N GLU A 99 4.16 -5.11 21.19
CA GLU A 99 4.97 -4.79 20.01
C GLU A 99 4.09 -4.69 18.76
N TYR A 100 3.12 -5.61 18.61
CA TYR A 100 2.16 -5.55 17.51
C TYR A 100 1.29 -4.30 17.61
N LEU A 101 0.72 -4.03 18.79
CA LEU A 101 -0.21 -2.91 18.96
C LEU A 101 0.45 -1.53 18.77
N LYS A 102 1.78 -1.43 18.93
CA LYS A 102 2.56 -0.23 18.61
C LYS A 102 2.83 -0.06 17.11
N LYS A 103 2.78 -1.12 16.31
CA LYS A 103 3.18 -1.13 14.90
C LYS A 103 2.02 -1.32 13.91
N ILE A 104 0.89 -1.85 14.39
CA ILE A 104 -0.27 -2.16 13.58
C ILE A 104 -1.39 -1.22 13.99
N ASP A 105 -1.44 -0.06 13.36
CA ASP A 105 -2.52 0.90 13.57
C ASP A 105 -2.82 1.67 12.30
N GLN A 106 -4.06 2.13 12.18
CA GLN A 106 -4.49 2.90 11.02
C GLN A 106 -3.75 4.23 10.97
N ILE A 107 -3.44 4.66 9.76
CA ILE A 107 -2.79 5.95 9.53
C ILE A 107 -3.88 6.96 9.14
N PRO A 108 -3.95 8.15 9.76
CA PRO A 108 -4.95 9.14 9.40
C PRO A 108 -4.93 9.43 7.89
N THR A 109 -6.09 9.30 7.23
CA THR A 109 -6.21 9.47 5.77
C THR A 109 -5.67 10.82 5.31
N SER A 110 -5.95 11.89 6.06
CA SER A 110 -5.45 13.24 5.79
C SER A 110 -3.91 13.31 5.79
N MET A 111 -3.26 12.57 6.70
CA MET A 111 -1.80 12.49 6.77
C MET A 111 -1.21 11.79 5.54
N VAL A 112 -1.80 10.66 5.14
CA VAL A 112 -1.37 9.92 3.95
C VAL A 112 -1.54 10.76 2.69
N LEU A 113 -2.68 11.43 2.54
CA LEU A 113 -2.95 12.35 1.43
C LEU A 113 -1.98 13.52 1.40
N ALA A 114 -1.70 14.14 2.56
CA ALA A 114 -0.78 15.27 2.66
C ALA A 114 0.65 14.86 2.27
N GLN A 115 1.15 13.74 2.80
CA GLN A 115 2.47 13.22 2.44
C GLN A 115 2.53 12.85 0.96
N ALA A 116 1.54 12.12 0.45
CA ALA A 116 1.46 11.78 -0.97
C ALA A 116 1.48 13.05 -1.83
N ALA A 117 0.70 14.07 -1.49
CA ALA A 117 0.64 15.32 -2.27
C ALA A 117 1.99 16.05 -2.30
N VAL A 118 2.66 16.15 -1.15
CA VAL A 118 3.97 16.82 -1.03
C VAL A 118 5.06 16.06 -1.80
N GLU A 119 5.20 14.76 -1.57
CA GLU A 119 6.28 13.94 -2.14
C GLU A 119 6.12 13.70 -3.66
N SER A 120 4.86 13.58 -4.11
CA SER A 120 4.56 13.29 -5.52
C SER A 120 4.32 14.53 -6.38
N ALA A 121 4.37 15.73 -5.79
CA ALA A 121 3.93 16.98 -6.40
C ALA A 121 2.50 16.86 -6.98
N TRP A 122 1.57 16.36 -6.14
CA TRP A 122 0.20 16.01 -6.54
C TRP A 122 0.19 15.04 -7.75
N GLY A 123 0.96 13.95 -7.66
CA GLY A 123 0.99 12.86 -8.65
C GLY A 123 1.76 13.14 -9.95
N LYS A 124 2.29 14.35 -10.14
CA LYS A 124 2.97 14.77 -11.38
C LYS A 124 4.47 14.48 -11.44
N SER A 125 5.07 14.14 -10.30
CA SER A 125 6.51 13.84 -10.23
C SER A 125 6.91 12.80 -11.26
N ARG A 126 8.09 12.97 -11.88
CA ARG A 126 8.65 11.99 -12.81
C ARG A 126 8.78 10.61 -12.17
N PHE A 127 9.05 10.56 -10.86
CA PHE A 127 9.16 9.31 -10.12
C PHE A 127 7.81 8.58 -10.03
N VAL A 128 6.69 9.30 -10.02
CA VAL A 128 5.34 8.73 -10.08
C VAL A 128 5.06 8.21 -11.49
N THR A 129 5.27 9.04 -12.51
CA THR A 129 4.93 8.69 -13.90
C THR A 129 5.83 7.62 -14.50
N THR A 130 7.02 7.40 -13.93
CA THR A 130 8.01 6.42 -14.44
C THR A 130 8.13 5.18 -13.57
N ALA A 131 7.82 5.26 -12.27
CA ALA A 131 8.00 4.13 -11.34
C ALA A 131 6.89 3.98 -10.30
N ASN A 132 5.75 4.65 -10.46
CA ASN A 132 4.65 4.64 -9.49
C ASN A 132 5.09 4.99 -8.04
N ASN A 133 6.12 5.84 -7.91
CA ASN A 133 6.71 6.18 -6.63
C ASN A 133 6.07 7.45 -6.03
N ILE A 134 4.91 7.29 -5.41
CA ILE A 134 4.11 8.38 -4.82
C ILE A 134 4.74 8.95 -3.56
N PHE A 135 5.40 8.11 -2.76
CA PHE A 135 5.95 8.47 -1.45
C PHE A 135 7.46 8.69 -1.46
N GLY A 136 8.07 8.87 -2.64
CA GLY A 136 9.51 9.15 -2.74
C GLY A 136 10.41 8.06 -2.16
N GLN A 137 10.00 6.79 -2.25
CA GLN A 137 10.78 5.66 -1.73
C GLN A 137 12.14 5.55 -2.44
N TRP A 138 13.19 5.42 -1.62
CA TRP A 138 14.57 5.27 -2.09
C TRP A 138 14.94 3.79 -2.20
N THR A 139 15.88 3.49 -3.09
CA THR A 139 16.53 2.18 -3.15
C THR A 139 18.04 2.36 -3.08
N TYR A 140 18.70 1.47 -2.33
CA TYR A 140 20.17 1.43 -2.22
C TYR A 140 20.82 0.62 -3.35
N GLY A 141 20.02 -0.04 -4.18
CA GLY A 141 20.50 -0.81 -5.33
C GLY A 141 20.75 0.05 -6.57
N LYS A 142 21.34 -0.55 -7.60
CA LYS A 142 21.63 0.11 -8.89
C LYS A 142 20.39 0.34 -9.77
N HIS A 143 19.20 0.00 -9.29
CA HIS A 143 17.95 -0.02 -10.07
C HIS A 143 17.05 1.20 -9.80
N GLY A 144 17.54 2.21 -9.08
CA GLY A 144 16.80 3.43 -8.79
C GLY A 144 16.78 4.43 -9.95
N ILE A 145 15.78 5.30 -9.98
CA ILE A 145 15.75 6.43 -10.91
C ILE A 145 16.64 7.54 -10.35
N VAL A 146 17.68 7.93 -11.09
CA VAL A 146 18.60 9.01 -10.68
C VAL A 146 17.96 10.39 -10.91
N PRO A 147 17.98 11.32 -9.93
CA PRO A 147 17.53 12.70 -10.12
C PRO A 147 18.28 13.38 -11.28
N LYS A 148 17.57 14.15 -12.11
CA LYS A 148 18.15 14.80 -13.32
C LYS A 148 19.25 15.81 -12.95
N ASN A 149 19.09 16.48 -11.82
CA ASN A 149 19.99 17.53 -11.34
C ASN A 149 20.91 17.03 -10.21
N ARG A 150 21.19 15.72 -10.16
CA ARG A 150 22.13 15.20 -9.17
C ARG A 150 23.54 15.66 -9.53
N GLU A 151 24.16 16.40 -8.64
CA GLU A 151 25.57 16.78 -8.77
C GLU A 151 26.45 15.53 -8.91
N VAL A 152 27.44 15.59 -9.81
CA VAL A 152 28.37 14.49 -10.05
C VAL A 152 29.13 14.19 -8.75
N GLY A 153 29.08 12.94 -8.31
CA GLY A 153 29.79 12.47 -7.11
C GLY A 153 28.99 12.54 -5.80
N LYS A 154 27.74 13.03 -5.80
CA LYS A 154 26.86 12.97 -4.62
C LYS A 154 25.95 11.73 -4.67
N HIS A 155 25.82 11.07 -3.52
CA HIS A 155 24.94 9.93 -3.29
C HIS A 155 23.60 10.40 -2.71
#